data_AF-A0A371XPG7-F1
#
_entry.id   AF-A0A371XPG7-F1
#
_cell.length_a   1.000
_cell.length_b   1.000
_cell.length_c   1.000
_cell.angle_alpha   90.00
_cell.angle_beta   90.00
_cell.angle_gamma   90.00
#
_symmetry.space_group_name_H-M   'P 1'
#
loop_
_entity.id
_entity.type
_entity.pdbx_description
1 polymer ?
#
loop_
_entity_poly.entity_id
_entity_poly.type
_entity_poly.pdbx_seq_one_letter_code
_entity_poly.pdbx_strand_id
1 'polypeptide(L)'
;MTARHGRTARTPVSPRDRATLSGTRLPEPRPAATTDGRASTPRDELARLAGDLLDQPTSRDVWRQQLSLTRVLDWLEGFPADTWQDRWLLSGSDDQGSAWGPQGLSAGTRSRFTTGLGILIVLQAVRPTYGWLFGSRLLGVYDAYRRHNQTSCSPSFGSVPADARAATSTRPRP
;
A
#
# COMPACT_ATOMS: atom_id res chain seq x y z
N MET A 1 -11.73 34.61 30.45
CA MET A 1 -11.04 33.80 29.42
C MET A 1 -10.31 32.67 30.13
N THR A 2 -10.91 31.48 30.18
CA THR A 2 -10.48 30.37 31.04
C THR A 2 -9.98 29.22 30.15
N ALA A 3 -8.67 29.05 30.09
CA ALA A 3 -8.03 27.97 29.35
C ALA A 3 -8.25 26.62 30.07
N ARG A 4 -9.00 25.71 29.44
CA ARG A 4 -9.14 24.32 29.88
C ARG A 4 -8.12 23.45 29.16
N HIS A 5 -6.95 23.22 29.75
CA HIS A 5 -6.06 22.15 29.31
C HIS A 5 -6.49 20.84 29.96
N GLY A 6 -7.12 19.97 29.18
CA GLY A 6 -7.45 18.60 29.54
C GLY A 6 -6.17 17.80 29.80
N ARG A 7 -5.87 17.57 31.08
CA ARG A 7 -4.78 16.71 31.53
C ARG A 7 -5.29 15.26 31.48
N THR A 8 -5.09 14.56 30.36
CA THR A 8 -5.33 13.11 30.31
C THR A 8 -4.27 12.40 31.14
N ALA A 9 -4.70 11.68 32.16
CA ALA A 9 -3.83 10.82 32.96
C ALA A 9 -3.20 9.77 32.03
N ARG A 10 -1.87 9.67 32.01
CA ARG A 10 -1.20 8.53 31.37
C ARG A 10 -1.56 7.28 32.16
N THR A 11 -2.11 6.29 31.47
CA THR A 11 -2.23 4.93 31.99
C THR A 11 -0.84 4.43 32.39
N PRO A 12 -0.61 4.01 33.65
CA PRO A 12 0.64 3.39 34.02
C PRO A 12 0.70 2.00 33.37
N VAL A 13 1.62 1.81 32.42
CA VAL A 13 1.95 0.49 31.89
C VAL A 13 2.60 -0.28 33.03
N SER A 14 1.88 -1.27 33.59
CA SER A 14 2.39 -2.14 34.66
C SER A 14 3.60 -2.93 34.15
N PRO A 15 4.79 -2.84 34.78
CA PRO A 15 6.00 -3.54 34.34
C PRO A 15 6.01 -5.07 34.59
N ARG A 16 4.93 -5.65 35.10
CA ARG A 16 4.93 -7.03 35.63
C ARG A 16 4.20 -8.09 34.81
N ASP A 17 3.71 -7.77 33.63
CA ASP A 17 2.99 -8.75 32.80
C ASP A 17 3.85 -9.24 31.62
N ARG A 18 5.00 -9.83 31.94
CA ARG A 18 5.87 -10.48 30.94
C ARG A 18 5.32 -11.85 30.51
N ALA A 19 4.35 -12.40 31.24
CA ALA A 19 3.76 -13.71 31.00
C ALA A 19 2.52 -13.68 30.07
N THR A 20 1.92 -12.50 29.82
CA THR A 20 0.80 -12.34 28.88
C THR A 20 1.25 -12.12 27.43
N LEU A 21 2.55 -11.97 27.17
CA LEU A 21 3.15 -12.01 25.82
C LEU A 21 3.46 -13.45 25.34
N SER A 22 2.87 -14.45 25.99
CA SER A 22 2.87 -15.82 25.48
C SER A 22 1.97 -15.90 24.25
N GLY A 23 2.59 -15.81 23.08
CA GLY A 23 2.02 -16.32 21.83
C GLY A 23 0.87 -15.50 21.27
N THR A 24 1.13 -14.24 20.89
CA THR A 24 0.48 -13.77 19.66
C THR A 24 1.09 -14.62 18.54
N ARG A 25 0.48 -15.77 18.24
CA ARG A 25 0.67 -16.42 16.94
C ARG A 25 0.34 -15.30 15.96
N LEU A 26 1.36 -14.76 15.28
CA LEU A 26 1.15 -13.92 14.11
C LEU A 26 0.08 -14.68 13.31
N PRO A 27 -1.09 -14.08 13.02
CA PRO A 27 -2.05 -14.76 12.19
C PRO A 27 -1.26 -15.29 11.01
N GLU A 28 -1.29 -16.61 10.78
CA GLU A 28 -0.59 -17.19 9.64
C GLU A 28 -0.88 -16.28 8.47
N PRO A 29 0.14 -15.82 7.73
CA PRO A 29 -0.03 -14.83 6.68
C PRO A 29 -1.18 -15.36 5.84
N ARG A 30 -2.37 -14.73 6.02
CA ARG A 30 -3.58 -15.08 5.29
C ARG A 30 -3.08 -15.16 3.86
N PRO A 31 -3.13 -16.34 3.20
CA PRO A 31 -2.50 -16.52 1.90
C PRO A 31 -2.92 -15.30 1.12
N ALA A 32 -1.95 -14.40 0.89
CA ALA A 32 -2.24 -13.04 0.48
C ALA A 32 -3.09 -13.26 -0.74
N ALA A 33 -4.38 -12.87 -0.66
CA ALA A 33 -5.37 -13.24 -1.65
C ALA A 33 -4.65 -13.17 -2.98
N THR A 34 -4.56 -14.31 -3.68
CA THR A 34 -3.85 -14.45 -4.95
C THR A 34 -4.61 -13.58 -5.94
N THR A 35 -4.58 -12.28 -5.73
CA THR A 35 -4.87 -11.27 -6.70
C THR A 35 -3.67 -11.41 -7.59
N ASP A 36 -3.85 -12.10 -8.72
CA ASP A 36 -2.83 -12.32 -9.72
C ASP A 36 -1.95 -11.07 -9.84
N GLY A 37 -0.75 -11.16 -9.26
CA GLY A 37 0.14 -10.02 -9.18
C GLY A 37 0.46 -9.62 -10.61
N ARG A 38 0.38 -8.32 -10.92
CA ARG A 38 0.75 -7.79 -12.26
C ARG A 38 2.26 -7.84 -12.52
N ALA A 39 2.98 -8.70 -11.80
CA ALA A 39 4.40 -8.95 -11.93
C ALA A 39 4.75 -9.50 -13.32
N SER A 40 3.86 -10.28 -13.93
CA SER A 40 4.03 -10.79 -15.31
C SER A 40 3.32 -9.95 -16.37
N THR A 41 2.70 -8.83 -16.00
CA THR A 41 1.97 -7.97 -16.94
C THR A 41 2.96 -7.32 -17.92
N PRO A 42 2.68 -7.35 -19.23
CA PRO A 42 3.57 -6.76 -20.21
C PRO A 42 3.65 -5.24 -20.08
N ARG A 43 4.76 -4.69 -20.57
CA ARG A 43 5.11 -3.27 -20.42
C ARG A 43 4.07 -2.30 -20.98
N ASP A 44 3.53 -2.59 -22.15
CA ASP A 44 2.52 -1.77 -22.82
C ASP A 44 1.22 -1.74 -22.00
N GLU A 45 0.85 -2.86 -21.39
CA GLU A 45 -0.30 -2.94 -20.51
C GLU A 45 -0.08 -2.18 -19.20
N LEU A 46 1.11 -2.28 -18.58
CA LEU A 46 1.46 -1.43 -17.42
C LEU A 46 1.39 0.07 -17.75
N ALA A 47 1.80 0.46 -18.96
CA ALA A 47 1.71 1.86 -19.40
C ALA A 47 0.27 2.33 -19.58
N ARG A 48 -0.62 1.48 -20.13
CA ARG A 48 -2.06 1.78 -20.21
C ARG A 48 -2.67 1.94 -18.82
N LEU A 49 -2.43 0.97 -17.95
CA LEU A 49 -2.94 0.95 -16.57
C LEU A 49 -2.42 2.12 -15.73
N ALA A 50 -1.19 2.57 -15.98
CA ALA A 50 -0.65 3.75 -15.32
C ALA A 50 -1.42 5.01 -15.70
N GLY A 51 -1.86 5.13 -16.96
CA GLY A 51 -2.69 6.25 -17.43
C GLY A 51 -4.00 6.37 -16.65
N ASP A 52 -4.62 5.24 -16.32
CA ASP A 52 -5.87 5.18 -15.55
C ASP A 52 -5.72 5.61 -14.07
N LEU A 53 -4.48 5.77 -13.58
CA LEU A 53 -4.23 6.26 -12.21
C LEU A 53 -4.36 7.78 -12.08
N LEU A 54 -4.36 8.52 -13.19
CA LEU A 54 -4.44 9.98 -13.18
C LEU A 54 -5.90 10.45 -13.23
N ASP A 55 -6.26 11.39 -12.37
CA ASP A 55 -7.57 12.04 -12.39
C ASP A 55 -7.53 13.28 -13.27
N GLN A 56 -8.32 13.29 -14.36
CA GLN A 56 -8.40 14.37 -15.36
C GLN A 56 -7.03 14.90 -15.83
N PRO A 57 -6.15 14.04 -16.38
CA PRO A 57 -4.77 14.43 -16.68
C PRO A 57 -4.65 15.40 -17.86
N THR A 58 -3.68 16.32 -17.76
CA THR A 58 -3.20 17.03 -18.95
C THR A 58 -2.26 16.15 -19.77
N SER A 59 -2.05 16.46 -21.05
CA SER A 59 -1.07 15.74 -21.89
C SER A 59 0.35 15.77 -21.30
N ARG A 60 0.68 16.83 -20.56
CA ARG A 60 1.97 16.95 -19.87
C ARG A 60 2.10 15.97 -18.71
N ASP A 61 1.01 15.73 -17.98
CA ASP A 61 0.98 14.77 -16.87
C ASP A 61 1.16 13.35 -17.38
N VAL A 62 0.41 12.98 -18.43
CA VAL A 62 0.54 11.68 -19.11
C VAL A 62 1.98 11.47 -19.60
N TRP A 63 2.56 12.46 -20.30
CA TRP A 63 3.93 12.35 -20.81
C TRP A 63 4.96 12.20 -19.68
N ARG A 64 4.83 12.96 -18.59
CA ARG A 64 5.75 12.86 -17.43
C ARG A 64 5.64 11.51 -16.73
N GLN A 65 4.43 10.99 -16.60
CA GLN A 65 4.17 9.68 -16.00
C GLN A 65 4.77 8.57 -16.85
N GLN A 66 4.48 8.57 -18.16
CA GLN A 66 5.03 7.61 -19.13
C GLN A 66 6.56 7.63 -19.14
N LEU A 67 7.17 8.82 -19.13
CA LEU A 67 8.61 8.98 -19.08
C LEU A 67 9.24 8.43 -17.78
N SER A 68 8.53 8.56 -16.66
CA SER A 68 8.98 8.06 -15.36
C SER A 68 8.86 6.54 -15.28
N LEU A 69 7.74 5.98 -15.76
CA LEU A 69 7.51 4.54 -15.85
C LEU A 69 8.52 3.87 -16.79
N THR A 70 8.71 4.44 -17.99
CA THR A 70 9.69 3.97 -18.99
C THR A 70 11.08 3.83 -18.37
N ARG A 71 11.55 4.86 -17.66
CA ARG A 71 12.89 4.85 -17.05
C ARG A 71 13.10 3.72 -16.04
N VAL A 72 12.12 3.45 -15.18
CA VAL A 72 12.26 2.38 -14.19
C VAL A 72 12.17 1.00 -14.85
N LEU A 73 11.31 0.84 -15.86
CA LEU A 73 11.18 -0.41 -16.60
C LEU A 73 12.44 -0.72 -17.42
N ASP A 74 13.01 0.27 -18.11
CA ASP A 74 14.28 0.12 -18.85
C ASP A 74 15.42 -0.35 -17.92
N TRP A 75 15.46 0.17 -16.69
CA TRP A 75 16.44 -0.25 -15.71
C TRP A 75 16.16 -1.68 -15.20
N LEU A 76 14.91 -2.03 -14.92
CA LEU A 76 14.54 -3.38 -14.46
C LEU A 76 14.76 -4.44 -15.56
N GLU A 77 14.57 -4.09 -16.83
CA GLU A 77 14.86 -4.95 -17.98
C GLU A 77 16.34 -5.37 -18.08
N GLY A 78 17.24 -4.65 -17.39
CA GLY A 78 18.65 -5.05 -17.27
C GLY A 78 18.89 -6.30 -16.41
N PHE A 79 17.89 -6.78 -15.65
CA PHE A 79 18.01 -7.97 -14.81
C PHE A 79 17.34 -9.19 -15.49
N PRO A 80 18.03 -10.34 -15.58
CA PRO A 80 17.55 -11.50 -16.34
C PRO A 80 16.51 -12.30 -15.54
N ALA A 81 15.25 -11.84 -15.57
CA ALA A 81 14.11 -12.54 -14.98
C ALA A 81 12.83 -12.31 -15.78
N ASP A 82 11.84 -13.18 -15.56
CA ASP A 82 10.58 -13.20 -16.31
C ASP A 82 9.55 -12.19 -15.77
N THR A 83 9.57 -11.93 -14.46
CA THR A 83 8.62 -11.02 -13.82
C THR A 83 9.29 -9.74 -13.34
N TRP A 84 8.52 -8.65 -13.27
CA TRP A 84 8.97 -7.37 -12.72
C TRP A 84 9.36 -7.48 -11.25
N GLN A 85 8.65 -8.33 -10.48
CA GLN A 85 8.99 -8.60 -9.09
C GLN A 85 10.34 -9.28 -8.97
N ASP A 86 10.61 -10.30 -9.79
CA ASP A 86 11.88 -11.01 -9.74
C ASP A 86 13.03 -10.11 -10.20
N ARG A 87 12.81 -9.26 -11.21
CA ARG A 87 13.79 -8.22 -11.62
C ARG A 87 14.09 -7.24 -10.49
N TRP A 88 13.06 -6.82 -9.74
CA TRP A 88 13.24 -5.99 -8.55
C TRP A 88 14.08 -6.68 -7.49
N LEU A 89 13.79 -7.94 -7.18
CA LEU A 89 14.55 -8.72 -6.19
C LEU A 89 16.00 -8.96 -6.65
N LEU A 90 16.20 -9.36 -7.91
CA LEU A 90 17.53 -9.56 -8.51
C LEU A 90 18.36 -8.27 -8.53
N SER A 91 17.73 -7.10 -8.58
CA SER A 91 18.45 -5.83 -8.49
C SER A 91 19.09 -5.57 -7.12
N GLY A 92 18.73 -6.35 -6.09
CA GLY A 92 19.15 -6.14 -4.70
C GLY A 92 18.62 -4.85 -4.09
N SER A 93 17.69 -4.16 -4.77
CA SER A 93 17.18 -2.86 -4.32
C SER A 93 16.28 -2.95 -3.10
N ASP A 94 15.66 -4.12 -2.88
CA ASP A 94 14.76 -4.37 -1.76
C ASP A 94 15.47 -4.28 -0.40
N ASP A 95 16.76 -4.57 -0.35
CA ASP A 95 17.56 -4.50 0.90
C ASP A 95 18.20 -3.12 1.12
N GLN A 96 18.11 -2.20 0.15
CA GLN A 96 18.87 -0.94 0.16
C GLN A 96 18.10 0.27 0.75
N GLY A 97 16.83 0.11 1.12
CA GLY A 97 16.02 1.21 1.67
C GLY A 97 16.08 2.46 0.79
N SER A 98 16.52 3.60 1.31
CA SER A 98 16.63 4.86 0.55
C SER A 98 17.72 4.87 -0.54
N ALA A 99 18.70 3.97 -0.47
CA ALA A 99 19.82 3.88 -1.42
C ALA A 99 19.49 3.04 -2.67
N TRP A 100 18.26 2.49 -2.76
CA TRP A 100 17.80 1.64 -3.85
C TRP A 100 18.01 2.21 -5.26
N GLY A 101 18.08 1.35 -6.27
CA GLY A 101 18.10 1.77 -7.68
C GLY A 101 19.48 2.21 -8.20
N PRO A 102 19.53 2.81 -9.42
CA PRO A 102 20.77 3.25 -10.02
C PRO A 102 21.46 4.35 -9.20
N GLN A 103 22.78 4.24 -9.08
CA GLN A 103 23.62 5.21 -8.36
C GLN A 103 24.03 6.38 -9.28
N GLY A 104 24.47 7.50 -8.68
CA GLY A 104 24.99 8.65 -9.43
C GLY A 104 23.94 9.46 -10.21
N LEU A 105 22.65 9.27 -9.93
CA LEU A 105 21.56 10.00 -10.58
C LEU A 105 21.47 11.45 -10.10
N SER A 106 21.19 12.38 -11.01
CA SER A 106 20.77 13.74 -10.63
C SER A 106 19.44 13.70 -9.86
N ALA A 107 19.19 14.72 -9.01
CA ALA A 107 17.97 14.79 -8.21
C ALA A 107 16.68 14.68 -9.05
N GLY A 108 16.64 15.34 -10.21
CA GLY A 108 15.51 15.27 -11.13
C GLY A 108 15.31 13.89 -11.74
N THR A 109 16.39 13.16 -12.02
CA THR A 109 16.31 11.77 -12.50
C THR A 109 15.90 10.82 -11.37
N ARG A 110 16.43 11.02 -10.16
CA ARG A 110 16.03 10.26 -8.96
C ARG A 110 14.53 10.39 -8.67
N SER A 111 14.00 11.61 -8.75
CA SER A 111 12.57 11.87 -8.59
C SER A 111 11.72 11.11 -9.63
N ARG A 112 12.13 11.06 -10.91
CA ARG A 112 11.42 10.28 -11.95
C ARG A 112 11.47 8.78 -11.69
N PHE A 113 12.61 8.24 -11.28
CA PHE A 113 12.72 6.84 -10.87
C PHE A 113 11.77 6.50 -9.72
N THR A 114 11.72 7.39 -8.73
CA THR A 114 10.84 7.27 -7.55
C THR A 114 9.37 7.27 -7.96
N THR A 115 8.96 8.18 -8.86
CA THR A 115 7.62 8.20 -9.44
C THR A 115 7.31 6.92 -10.22
N GLY A 116 8.23 6.47 -11.08
CA GLY A 116 8.07 5.24 -11.85
C GLY A 116 7.88 4.01 -10.97
N LEU A 117 8.73 3.83 -9.96
CA LEU A 117 8.62 2.72 -9.01
C LEU A 117 7.31 2.81 -8.20
N GLY A 118 6.90 4.01 -7.80
CA GLY A 118 5.62 4.23 -7.14
C GLY A 118 4.44 3.70 -7.96
N ILE A 119 4.44 3.92 -9.28
CA ILE A 119 3.41 3.37 -10.18
C ILE A 119 3.43 1.84 -10.18
N LEU A 120 4.60 1.21 -10.27
CA LEU A 120 4.73 -0.24 -10.25
C LEU A 120 4.23 -0.86 -8.93
N ILE A 121 4.44 -0.16 -7.81
CA ILE A 121 3.92 -0.55 -6.49
C ILE A 121 2.39 -0.46 -6.46
N VAL A 122 1.83 0.66 -6.95
CA VAL A 122 0.38 0.86 -7.00
C VAL A 122 -0.29 -0.22 -7.87
N LEU A 123 0.28 -0.53 -9.04
CA LEU A 123 -0.22 -1.56 -9.94
C LEU A 123 0.09 -2.99 -9.49
N GLN A 124 0.80 -3.17 -8.37
CA GLN A 124 1.24 -4.47 -7.85
C GLN A 124 2.14 -5.29 -8.81
N ALA A 125 2.84 -4.61 -9.72
CA ALA A 125 3.88 -5.22 -10.55
C ALA A 125 5.18 -5.43 -9.76
N VAL A 126 5.43 -4.57 -8.77
CA VAL A 126 6.52 -4.68 -7.80
C VAL A 126 5.95 -4.54 -6.40
N ARG A 127 6.37 -5.42 -5.49
CA ARG A 127 5.95 -5.50 -4.09
C ARG A 127 7.20 -5.52 -3.22
N PRO A 128 7.72 -4.35 -2.85
CA PRO A 128 8.87 -4.27 -1.98
C PRO A 128 8.55 -4.81 -0.59
N THR A 129 9.57 -5.25 0.14
CA THR A 129 9.38 -5.62 1.55
C THR A 129 8.95 -4.43 2.40
N TYR A 130 8.31 -4.73 3.53
CA TYR A 130 7.93 -3.71 4.50
C TYR A 130 9.14 -2.92 5.03
N GLY A 131 10.28 -3.61 5.23
CA GLY A 131 11.54 -2.97 5.62
C GLY A 131 11.97 -1.92 4.60
N TRP A 132 11.88 -2.25 3.31
CA TRP A 132 12.16 -1.30 2.24
C TRP A 132 11.21 -0.11 2.23
N LEU A 133 9.89 -0.33 2.34
CA LEU A 133 8.88 0.74 2.33
C LEU A 133 9.12 1.75 3.46
N PHE A 134 9.52 1.27 4.64
CA PHE A 134 9.88 2.13 5.76
C PHE A 134 11.20 2.88 5.52
N GLY A 135 12.22 2.20 4.99
CA GLY A 135 13.54 2.76 4.74
C GLY A 135 13.60 3.75 3.56
N SER A 136 12.74 3.59 2.55
CA SER A 136 12.78 4.41 1.31
C SER A 136 12.08 5.75 1.44
N ARG A 137 11.22 5.93 2.46
CA ARG A 137 10.45 7.17 2.72
C ARG A 137 9.64 7.64 1.51
N LEU A 138 9.03 6.72 0.76
CA LEU A 138 8.12 7.00 -0.34
C LEU A 138 6.78 7.59 0.15
N LEU A 139 6.82 8.84 0.63
CA LEU A 139 5.65 9.55 1.11
C LEU A 139 4.66 9.77 -0.05
N GLY A 140 3.43 9.29 0.11
CA GLY A 140 2.34 9.41 -0.89
C GLY A 140 2.06 8.16 -1.72
N VAL A 141 3.02 7.22 -1.86
CA VAL A 141 2.78 5.97 -2.61
C VAL A 141 1.74 5.09 -1.93
N TYR A 142 1.75 5.03 -0.59
CA TYR A 142 0.76 4.27 0.18
C TYR A 142 -0.67 4.77 -0.07
N ASP A 143 -0.88 6.08 -0.18
CA ASP A 143 -2.21 6.65 -0.40
C ASP A 143 -2.73 6.35 -1.81
N ALA A 144 -1.85 6.40 -2.83
CA ALA A 144 -2.19 5.98 -4.18
C ALA A 144 -2.49 4.48 -4.25
N TYR A 145 -1.67 3.66 -3.61
CA TYR A 145 -1.86 2.21 -3.52
C TYR A 145 -3.20 1.87 -2.89
N ARG A 146 -3.52 2.52 -1.76
CA ARG A 146 -4.78 2.34 -1.03
C ARG A 146 -5.99 2.71 -1.89
N ARG A 147 -5.95 3.86 -2.58
CA ARG A 147 -7.05 4.28 -3.47
C ARG A 147 -7.30 3.30 -4.62
N HIS A 148 -6.23 2.77 -5.22
CA HIS A 148 -6.34 1.88 -6.38
C HIS A 148 -6.72 0.44 -6.00
N ASN A 149 -6.23 -0.07 -4.87
CA ASN A 149 -6.31 -1.50 -4.53
C ASN A 149 -7.39 -1.86 -3.50
N GLN A 150 -8.11 -0.88 -2.93
CA GLN A 150 -9.16 -1.12 -1.92
C GLN A 150 -10.59 -0.89 -2.44
N THR A 151 -10.78 -0.65 -3.73
CA THR A 151 -12.08 -0.34 -4.36
C THR A 151 -13.12 -1.47 -4.29
N SER A 152 -12.75 -2.67 -3.79
CA SER A 152 -13.62 -3.84 -3.76
C SER A 152 -14.37 -4.06 -2.44
N CYS A 153 -14.12 -3.30 -1.38
CA CYS A 153 -14.79 -3.50 -0.09
C CYS A 153 -15.72 -2.33 0.25
N SER A 154 -16.78 -2.17 -0.54
CA SER A 154 -18.03 -1.67 0.04
C SER A 154 -18.76 -2.89 0.59
N PRO A 155 -18.71 -3.18 1.91
CA PRO A 155 -19.77 -3.98 2.49
C PRO A 155 -21.03 -3.13 2.30
N SER A 156 -21.90 -3.57 1.40
CA SER A 156 -23.30 -3.17 1.46
C SER A 156 -23.79 -3.61 2.83
N PHE A 157 -23.77 -2.71 3.81
CA PHE A 157 -24.44 -2.92 5.07
C PHE A 157 -25.92 -3.04 4.71
N GLY A 158 -26.38 -4.28 4.64
CA GLY A 158 -27.78 -4.61 4.44
C GLY A 158 -28.58 -3.78 5.42
N SER A 159 -29.46 -2.94 4.89
CA SER A 159 -30.47 -2.24 5.66
C SER A 159 -31.23 -3.29 6.47
N VAL A 160 -31.07 -3.26 7.80
CA VAL A 160 -31.83 -4.15 8.69
C VAL A 160 -33.30 -3.72 8.55
N PRO A 161 -34.22 -4.59 8.10
CA PRO A 161 -35.62 -4.22 8.04
C PRO A 161 -36.11 -3.91 9.46
N ALA A 162 -36.74 -2.75 9.60
CA ALA A 162 -37.27 -2.24 10.85
C ALA A 162 -38.56 -2.97 11.25
N ASP A 163 -38.46 -4.27 11.57
CA ASP A 163 -39.59 -5.03 12.13
C ASP A 163 -39.09 -6.08 13.13
N ALA A 164 -38.62 -5.62 14.29
CA ALA A 164 -38.34 -6.52 15.43
C ALA A 164 -38.37 -5.78 16.78
N ARG A 165 -39.37 -4.92 17.04
CA ARG A 165 -39.52 -4.24 18.35
C ARG A 165 -40.95 -4.16 18.90
N ALA A 166 -41.80 -5.14 18.63
CA ALA A 166 -43.12 -5.18 19.27
C ALA A 166 -43.62 -6.61 19.55
N ALA A 167 -42.91 -7.39 20.37
CA ALA A 167 -43.51 -8.61 20.94
C ALA A 167 -42.76 -9.15 22.18
N THR A 168 -42.61 -8.39 23.26
CA THR A 168 -42.49 -9.01 24.60
C THR A 168 -42.78 -8.01 25.72
N SER A 169 -44.04 -7.95 26.19
CA SER A 169 -44.33 -7.46 27.54
C SER A 169 -45.65 -8.06 28.03
N THR A 170 -45.59 -9.30 28.50
CA THR A 170 -46.54 -9.82 29.49
C THR A 170 -45.74 -10.59 30.54
N ARG A 171 -45.64 -10.01 31.74
CA ARG A 171 -45.10 -10.66 32.94
C ARG A 171 -46.27 -10.84 33.91
N PRO A 172 -46.49 -12.02 34.50
CA PRO A 172 -47.49 -12.17 35.56
C PRO A 172 -46.90 -11.69 36.90
N ARG A 173 -47.77 -11.15 37.76
CA ARG A 173 -47.48 -10.85 39.18
C ARG A 173 -48.00 -12.01 40.07
N PRO A 174 -47.45 -12.16 41.28
CA PRO A 174 -47.56 -13.36 42.12
C PRO A 174 -48.98 -13.63 42.62
#